data_AF-A0A227IZ14-F1
#
_entry.id   AF-A0A227IZ14-F1
#
_cell.length_a   1.000
_cell.length_b   1.000
_cell.length_c   1.000
_cell.angle_alpha   90.00
_cell.angle_beta   90.00
_cell.angle_gamma   90.00
#
_symmetry.space_group_name_H-M   'P 1'
#
loop_
_entity.id
_entity.type
_entity.pdbx_description
1 polymer ?
#
loop_
_entity_poly.entity_id
_entity_poly.type
_entity_poly.pdbx_seq_one_letter_code
_entity_poly.pdbx_strand_id
1 'polypeptide(L)'
;QFIGENNQLSGVVKGWQSERCQVQVGPAHFVAKPVRVTQNGERTTLSIRPEKISIQPDDESCDNQIEGVLRELIYHGDHYRLVVDV
;
A
#
# COMPACT_ATOMS: atom_id res chain seq x y z
N GLN A 1 -15.60 1.51 -9.58
CA GLN A 1 -15.17 2.22 -8.37
C GLN A 1 -15.17 1.18 -7.25
N PHE A 2 -14.07 1.04 -6.49
CA PHE A 2 -14.05 0.10 -5.35
C PHE A 2 -14.99 0.66 -4.27
N ILE A 3 -15.82 -0.22 -3.68
CA ILE A 3 -16.72 0.12 -2.58
C ILE A 3 -16.08 -0.49 -1.33
N GLY A 4 -15.51 0.35 -0.46
CA GLY A 4 -14.79 -0.05 0.75
C GLY A 4 -13.70 0.95 1.14
N GLU A 5 -13.19 0.83 2.37
CA GLU A 5 -12.03 1.61 2.82
C GLU A 5 -10.78 1.21 2.02
N ASN A 6 -9.98 2.20 1.64
CA ASN A 6 -8.83 1.99 0.76
C ASN A 6 -7.82 3.11 0.95
N ASN A 7 -6.56 2.75 1.18
CA ASN A 7 -5.46 3.70 1.18
C ASN A 7 -4.98 3.90 -0.26
N GLN A 8 -5.01 5.13 -0.74
CA GLN A 8 -4.58 5.48 -2.09
C GLN A 8 -3.30 6.30 -2.03
N LEU A 9 -2.21 5.75 -2.57
CA LEU A 9 -0.91 6.40 -2.63
C LEU A 9 -0.57 6.70 -4.09
N SER A 10 -0.18 7.94 -4.38
CA SER A 10 0.27 8.32 -5.72
C SER A 10 1.71 7.91 -5.93
N GLY A 11 2.01 7.24 -7.05
CA GLY A 11 3.33 6.72 -7.34
C GLY A 11 3.68 6.68 -8.82
N VAL A 12 4.91 6.24 -9.10
CA VAL A 12 5.44 6.08 -10.46
C VAL A 12 5.95 4.66 -10.64
N VAL A 13 5.52 4.00 -11.72
CA VAL A 13 5.97 2.65 -12.05
C VAL A 13 7.45 2.67 -12.43
N LYS A 14 8.28 1.86 -11.77
CA LYS A 14 9.72 1.73 -12.08
C LYS A 14 10.05 0.51 -12.91
N GLY A 15 9.26 -0.53 -12.75
CA GLY A 15 9.40 -1.76 -13.49
C GLY A 15 8.14 -2.58 -13.33
N TRP A 16 7.89 -3.48 -14.26
CA TRP A 16 6.85 -4.48 -14.10
C TRP A 16 7.23 -5.77 -14.80
N GLN A 17 6.86 -6.86 -14.15
CA GLN A 17 6.86 -8.21 -14.66
C GLN A 17 5.42 -8.71 -14.56
N SER A 18 5.02 -9.64 -15.41
CA SER A 18 3.62 -10.06 -15.65
C SER A 18 2.71 -10.10 -14.42
N GLU A 19 3.22 -10.54 -13.26
CA GLU A 19 2.45 -10.68 -12.02
C GLU A 19 2.79 -9.64 -10.93
N ARG A 20 3.91 -8.91 -11.05
CA ARG A 20 4.42 -7.99 -10.03
C ARG A 20 4.97 -6.72 -10.68
N CYS A 21 4.52 -5.55 -10.24
CA CYS A 21 5.10 -4.27 -10.58
C CYS A 21 5.77 -3.60 -9.39
N GLN A 22 6.83 -2.85 -9.67
CA GLN A 22 7.53 -2.00 -8.74
C GLN A 22 7.03 -0.57 -8.91
N VAL A 23 6.55 0.02 -7.82
CA VAL A 23 6.01 1.38 -7.78
C VAL A 23 6.81 2.19 -6.77
N GLN A 24 7.33 3.34 -7.19
CA GLN A 24 7.94 4.32 -6.29
C GLN A 24 6.84 5.25 -5.75
N VAL A 25 6.76 5.36 -4.42
CA VAL A 25 5.88 6.29 -3.70
C VAL A 25 6.76 7.10 -2.76
N GLY A 26 7.00 8.37 -3.09
CA GLY A 26 7.99 9.19 -2.36
C GLY A 26 9.38 8.51 -2.33
N PRO A 27 10.00 8.35 -1.14
CA PRO A 27 11.27 7.63 -1.01
C PRO A 27 11.12 6.10 -0.99
N ALA A 28 9.90 5.58 -0.80
CA ALA A 28 9.64 4.15 -0.65
C ALA A 28 9.40 3.45 -2.00
N HIS A 29 9.67 2.15 -2.02
CA HIS A 29 9.43 1.27 -3.16
C HIS A 29 8.47 0.16 -2.75
N PHE A 30 7.48 -0.09 -3.59
CA PHE A 30 6.45 -1.09 -3.34
C PHE A 30 6.43 -2.13 -4.45
N VAL A 31 6.24 -3.39 -4.08
CA VAL A 31 5.85 -4.49 -4.96
C VAL A 31 4.33 -4.63 -4.89
N ALA A 32 3.68 -4.53 -6.04
CA ALA A 32 2.22 -4.61 -6.15
C ALA A 32 1.79 -5.45 -7.34
N LYS A 33 0.51 -5.85 -7.36
CA LYS A 33 -0.09 -6.49 -8.52
C LYS A 33 -0.41 -5.42 -9.58
N PRO A 34 0.04 -5.57 -10.84
CA PRO A 34 -0.36 -4.67 -11.91
C PRO A 34 -1.85 -4.86 -12.24
N VAL A 35 -2.62 -3.77 -12.27
CA VAL A 35 -4.06 -3.79 -12.64
C VAL A 35 -4.33 -3.03 -13.93
N ARG A 36 -3.76 -1.83 -14.08
CA ARG A 36 -3.90 -0.97 -15.27
C ARG A 36 -2.58 -0.31 -15.69
N VAL A 37 -1.47 -0.84 -15.20
CA VAL A 37 -0.13 -0.37 -15.57
C VAL A 37 0.17 -0.87 -16.98
N THR A 38 0.72 0.00 -17.83
CA THR A 38 1.04 -0.32 -19.23
C THR A 38 2.51 -0.10 -19.57
N GLN A 39 3.19 0.80 -18.86
CA GLN A 39 4.59 1.13 -19.15
C GLN A 39 5.38 1.63 -17.93
N ASN A 40 6.71 1.55 -18.01
CA ASN A 40 7.60 2.14 -17.02
C ASN A 40 7.53 3.68 -17.09
N GLY A 41 7.63 4.33 -15.94
CA GLY A 41 7.50 5.79 -15.80
C GLY A 41 6.06 6.29 -15.75
N GLU A 42 5.06 5.42 -15.89
CA GLU A 42 3.65 5.79 -15.79
C GLU A 42 3.30 6.23 -14.36
N ARG A 43 2.56 7.34 -14.24
CA ARG A 43 1.94 7.73 -12.96
C ARG A 43 0.79 6.78 -12.67
N THR A 44 0.73 6.28 -11.45
CA THR A 44 -0.29 5.32 -11.03
C THR A 44 -0.76 5.58 -9.61
N THR A 45 -1.85 4.95 -9.22
CA THR A 45 -2.37 4.97 -7.86
C THR A 45 -2.21 3.57 -7.27
N LEU A 46 -1.37 3.45 -6.25
CA LEU A 46 -1.27 2.25 -5.43
C LEU A 46 -2.46 2.23 -4.46
N SER A 47 -3.23 1.15 -4.51
CA SER A 47 -4.40 0.92 -3.66
C SER A 47 -4.07 -0.19 -2.68
N ILE A 48 -4.11 0.14 -1.39
CA ILE A 48 -3.83 -0.81 -0.30
C ILE A 48 -5.10 -0.95 0.51
N ARG A 49 -5.60 -2.18 0.59
CA ARG A 49 -6.76 -2.49 1.40
C ARG A 49 -6.37 -2.57 2.88
N PRO A 50 -7.06 -1.90 3.80
CA PRO A 50 -6.70 -1.89 5.23
C PRO A 50 -6.57 -3.29 5.83
N GLU A 51 -7.45 -4.23 5.45
CA GLU A 51 -7.44 -5.60 5.95
C GLU A 51 -6.22 -6.43 5.50
N LYS A 52 -5.37 -5.89 4.62
CA LYS A 52 -4.11 -6.51 4.17
C LYS A 52 -2.87 -5.91 4.84
N ILE A 53 -3.06 -4.99 5.79
CA ILE A 53 -1.97 -4.39 6.55
C ILE A 53 -1.79 -5.17 7.86
N SER A 54 -0.56 -5.58 8.14
CA SER A 54 -0.17 -6.14 9.45
C SER A 54 0.67 -5.13 10.21
N ILE A 55 0.44 -5.02 11.51
CA ILE A 55 1.23 -4.16 12.41
C ILE A 55 2.27 -5.04 13.10
N GLN A 56 3.54 -4.64 13.02
CA GLN A 56 4.68 -5.44 13.50
C GLN A 56 4.66 -6.88 12.94
N PRO A 57 4.71 -7.05 11.61
CA PRO A 57 4.85 -8.37 11.01
C PRO A 57 6.21 -8.99 11.35
N ASP A 58 6.29 -10.32 11.28
CA ASP A 58 7.60 -10.99 11.24
C ASP A 58 8.34 -10.60 9.95
N ASP A 59 9.66 -10.39 10.03
CA ASP A 59 10.48 -9.78 8.99
C ASP A 59 10.39 -10.45 7.60
N GLU A 60 9.99 -11.73 7.52
CA GLU A 60 9.87 -12.48 6.26
C GLU A 60 8.43 -12.64 5.74
N SER A 61 7.44 -12.06 6.42
CA SER A 61 6.01 -12.34 6.11
C SER A 61 5.39 -11.43 5.04
N CYS A 62 6.06 -10.33 4.67
CA CYS A 62 5.47 -9.28 3.84
C CYS A 62 6.41 -8.85 2.69
N ASP A 63 5.88 -8.72 1.47
CA ASP A 63 6.61 -8.16 0.31
C ASP A 63 6.96 -6.67 0.49
N ASN A 64 6.19 -5.95 1.32
CA ASN A 64 6.35 -4.52 1.56
C ASN A 64 6.35 -4.25 3.06
N GLN A 65 7.35 -3.51 3.53
CA GLN A 65 7.45 -3.06 4.91
C GLN A 65 7.81 -1.57 4.92
N ILE A 66 7.10 -0.83 5.75
CA ILE A 66 7.27 0.60 5.96
C ILE A 66 7.16 0.89 7.44
N GLU A 67 8.05 1.74 7.93
CA GLU A 67 7.95 2.31 9.26
C GLU A 67 6.99 3.50 9.23
N GLY A 68 6.16 3.61 10.26
CA GLY A 68 5.21 4.71 10.41
C GLY A 68 4.87 4.95 11.87
N VAL A 69 4.24 6.10 12.12
CA VAL A 69 3.82 6.52 13.46
C VAL A 69 2.31 6.42 13.58
N LEU A 70 1.82 5.65 14.57
CA LEU A 70 0.40 5.63 14.91
C LEU A 70 -0.01 7.00 15.47
N ARG A 71 -0.88 7.71 14.76
CA ARG A 71 -1.39 9.03 15.14
C ARG A 71 -2.70 8.93 15.90
N GLU A 72 -3.61 8.08 15.44
CA GLU A 72 -4.95 7.93 16.01
C GLU A 72 -5.37 6.46 16.07
N LEU A 73 -6.12 6.13 17.12
CA LEU A 73 -6.76 4.83 17.32
C LEU A 73 -8.24 5.07 17.63
N ILE A 74 -9.11 4.70 16.70
CA ILE A 74 -10.54 5.01 16.73
C ILE A 74 -11.32 3.69 16.83
N TYR A 75 -12.20 3.55 17.82
CA TYR A 75 -13.05 2.36 17.94
C TYR A 75 -14.41 2.59 17.27
N HIS A 76 -14.77 1.72 16.32
CA HIS A 76 -16.03 1.81 15.56
C HIS A 76 -17.13 0.87 16.07
N GLY A 77 -16.89 0.12 17.15
CA GLY A 77 -17.87 -0.77 17.77
C GLY A 77 -17.53 -2.24 17.67
N ASP A 78 -16.97 -2.68 16.53
CA ASP A 78 -16.52 -4.06 16.29
C ASP A 78 -15.04 -4.14 15.87
N HIS A 79 -14.46 -3.04 15.40
CA HIS A 79 -13.05 -2.94 15.04
C HIS A 79 -12.44 -1.60 15.43
N TYR A 80 -11.10 -1.59 15.51
CA TYR A 80 -10.31 -0.38 15.60
C TYR A 80 -9.88 0.06 14.20
N ARG A 81 -10.06 1.35 13.90
CA ARG A 81 -9.41 2.01 12.78
C ARG A 81 -8.16 2.71 13.29
N LEU A 82 -7.04 2.43 12.64
CA LEU A 82 -5.75 3.03 12.94
C LEU A 82 -5.42 4.06 11.86
N VAL A 83 -4.96 5.24 12.27
CA VAL A 83 -4.40 6.25 11.36
C VAL A 83 -2.90 6.28 11.57
N VAL A 84 -2.15 5.90 10.54
CA VAL A 84 -0.68 5.82 10.56
C VAL A 84 -0.11 6.85 9.59
N ASP A 85 0.89 7.59 10.06
CA ASP A 85 1.67 8.54 9.27
C ASP A 85 2.95 7.83 8.78
N VAL A 86 3.18 7.83 7.47
CA VAL A 86 4.23 7.05 6.77
C VAL A 86 5.03 7.91 5.79
#